data_AF-A0A4U0UV69-F1
#
_entry.id   AF-A0A4U0UV69-F1
#
_cell.length_a   1.000
_cell.length_b   1.000
_cell.length_c   1.000
_cell.angle_alpha   90.00
_cell.angle_beta   90.00
_cell.angle_gamma   90.00
#
_symmetry.space_group_name_H-M   'P 1'
#
loop_
_entity.id
_entity.type
_entity.pdbx_description
1 polymer ?
#
loop_
_entity_poly.entity_id
_entity_poly.type
_entity_poly.pdbx_seq_one_letter_code
_entity_poly.pdbx_strand_id
1 'polypeptide(L)'
;MSVPWGFGVDTWSIGILILELLEGRNLFYPIDEVRNQYVLPLALAQYIAVLGLPPLWMIQETTNPTIPTFFDSQWICEVPIPEFSLEEFVTAIPPGTEKDHFLSYMRRILVWDGAEASAPEAATEHPRDVKAAIGDDSHLDRIQLPQQRQPFCDAPVDSPASFCVE
;
A
#
# COMPACT_ATOMS: atom_id res chain seq x y z
N MET A 1 -11.61 4.13 10.42
CA MET A 1 -12.59 3.58 9.44
C MET A 1 -12.76 2.11 9.81
N SER A 2 -13.93 1.65 10.24
CA SER A 2 -14.14 0.24 10.64
C SER A 2 -15.39 -0.32 9.97
N VAL A 3 -15.26 -0.60 8.68
CA VAL A 3 -16.03 -1.66 8.03
C VAL A 3 -15.39 -3.00 8.45
N PRO A 4 -16.09 -4.15 8.42
CA PRO A 4 -15.46 -5.45 8.69
C PRO A 4 -14.44 -5.74 7.58
N TRP A 5 -13.21 -5.32 7.83
CA TRP A 5 -12.08 -5.41 6.93
C TRP A 5 -11.68 -6.89 6.75
N GLY A 6 -11.91 -7.44 5.55
CA GLY A 6 -11.32 -8.71 5.13
C GLY A 6 -9.89 -8.53 4.58
N PHE A 7 -9.29 -9.62 4.09
CA PHE A 7 -7.94 -9.72 3.50
C PHE A 7 -7.60 -8.68 2.40
N GLY A 8 -8.57 -7.90 1.91
CA GLY A 8 -8.39 -6.88 0.86
C GLY A 8 -7.80 -5.55 1.34
N VAL A 9 -7.83 -5.24 2.64
CA VAL A 9 -7.24 -3.99 3.19
C VAL A 9 -5.73 -3.98 3.11
N ASP A 10 -5.14 -5.16 3.13
CA ASP A 10 -3.71 -5.31 3.12
C ASP A 10 -3.14 -4.98 1.74
N THR A 11 -3.90 -5.15 0.66
CA THR A 11 -3.42 -4.99 -0.72
C THR A 11 -3.16 -3.53 -1.11
N TRP A 12 -4.10 -2.61 -0.89
CA TRP A 12 -3.89 -1.19 -1.24
C TRP A 12 -2.79 -0.56 -0.36
N SER A 13 -2.73 -0.94 0.93
CA SER A 13 -1.70 -0.50 1.87
C SER A 13 -0.29 -0.91 1.40
N ILE A 14 -0.14 -2.14 0.89
CA ILE A 14 1.11 -2.61 0.26
C ILE A 14 1.42 -1.81 -1.00
N GLY A 15 0.44 -1.49 -1.83
CA GLY A 15 0.64 -0.66 -3.02
C GLY A 15 1.20 0.72 -2.69
N ILE A 16 0.66 1.37 -1.66
CA ILE A 16 1.18 2.66 -1.17
C ILE A 16 2.63 2.50 -0.72
N LEU A 17 2.89 1.49 0.12
CA LEU A 17 4.24 1.23 0.61
C LEU A 17 5.25 1.00 -0.53
N ILE A 18 4.88 0.26 -1.57
CA ILE A 18 5.73 0.03 -2.74
C ILE A 18 6.06 1.37 -3.43
N LEU A 19 5.07 2.22 -3.64
CA LEU A 19 5.27 3.53 -4.27
C LEU A 19 6.15 4.45 -3.43
N GLU A 20 5.93 4.51 -2.12
CA GLU A 20 6.69 5.35 -1.21
C GLU A 20 8.15 4.90 -1.08
N LEU A 21 8.39 3.58 -1.06
CA LEU A 21 9.74 3.03 -1.07
C LEU A 21 10.46 3.23 -2.41
N LEU A 22 9.72 3.12 -3.53
CA LEU A 22 10.29 3.32 -4.86
C LEU A 22 10.71 4.77 -5.09
N GLU A 23 9.90 5.74 -4.66
CA GLU A 23 10.13 7.17 -4.90
C GLU A 23 10.87 7.88 -3.75
N GLY A 24 10.94 7.26 -2.56
CA GLY A 24 11.57 7.85 -1.38
C GLY A 24 10.81 9.05 -0.81
N ARG A 25 9.51 9.17 -1.10
CA ARG A 25 8.64 10.25 -0.63
C ARG A 25 7.22 9.73 -0.41
N ASN A 26 6.49 10.38 0.50
CA ASN A 26 5.13 9.98 0.83
C ASN A 26 4.19 10.21 -0.34
N LEU A 27 3.29 9.25 -0.58
CA LEU A 27 2.20 9.38 -1.55
C LEU A 27 1.08 10.27 -0.99
N PHE A 28 0.86 10.17 0.32
CA PHE A 28 -0.14 10.93 1.05
C PHE A 28 0.50 11.78 2.15
N TYR A 29 0.09 13.03 2.25
CA TYR A 29 0.52 13.95 3.30
C TYR A 29 -0.67 14.70 3.92
N PRO A 30 -1.47 14.02 4.76
CA PRO A 30 -2.71 14.58 5.31
C PRO A 30 -2.49 15.39 6.60
N ILE A 31 -1.45 16.21 6.63
CA ILE A 31 -1.09 17.04 7.78
C ILE A 31 -1.40 18.51 7.47
N ASP A 32 -2.12 19.17 8.38
CA ASP A 32 -2.25 20.63 8.40
C ASP A 32 -0.93 21.23 8.84
N GLU A 33 -0.21 21.91 7.94
CA GLU A 33 1.10 22.50 8.23
C GLU A 33 1.05 23.58 9.33
N VAL A 34 -0.09 24.24 9.51
CA VAL A 34 -0.23 25.31 10.52
C VAL A 34 -0.37 24.71 11.91
N ARG A 35 -1.13 23.62 12.03
CA ARG A 35 -1.45 22.99 13.32
C ARG A 35 -0.65 21.72 13.59
N ASN A 36 0.13 21.25 12.62
CA ASN A 36 0.88 20.00 12.63
C ASN A 36 0.03 18.80 13.08
N GLN A 37 -1.20 18.70 12.58
CA GLN A 37 -2.15 17.67 12.97
C GLN A 37 -2.76 16.98 11.76
N TYR A 38 -3.15 15.72 11.94
CA TYR A 38 -3.86 14.96 10.92
C TYR A 38 -5.24 15.56 10.65
N VAL A 39 -5.56 15.73 9.36
CA VAL A 39 -6.86 16.24 8.91
C VAL A 39 -7.53 15.22 8.00
N LEU A 40 -8.62 14.61 8.50
CA LEU A 40 -9.36 13.58 7.79
C LEU A 40 -9.88 14.01 6.39
N PRO A 41 -10.52 15.18 6.21
CA PRO A 41 -10.96 15.59 4.87
C PRO A 41 -9.79 15.82 3.90
N LEU A 42 -8.61 16.20 4.40
CA LEU A 42 -7.40 16.31 3.58
C LEU A 42 -6.91 14.93 3.13
N ALA A 43 -6.91 13.94 4.03
CA ALA A 43 -6.60 12.55 3.67
C ALA A 43 -7.56 12.01 2.60
N LEU A 44 -8.87 12.19 2.80
CA LEU A 44 -9.88 11.73 1.85
C LEU A 44 -9.74 12.40 0.49
N ALA A 45 -9.50 13.72 0.44
CA ALA A 45 -9.26 14.42 -0.81
C ALA A 45 -8.07 13.81 -1.57
N GLN A 46 -6.97 13.50 -0.88
CA GLN A 46 -5.82 12.87 -1.51
C GLN A 46 -6.10 11.43 -1.95
N TYR A 47 -6.84 10.64 -1.15
CA TYR A 47 -7.26 9.30 -1.57
C TYR A 47 -8.15 9.35 -2.82
N ILE A 48 -9.07 10.32 -2.88
CA ILE A 48 -9.92 10.52 -4.05
C ILE A 48 -9.10 10.90 -5.29
N ALA A 49 -8.04 11.69 -5.12
CA ALA A 49 -7.15 12.04 -6.23
C ALA A 49 -6.46 10.81 -6.85
N VAL A 50 -6.10 9.82 -6.03
CA VAL A 50 -5.40 8.60 -6.49
C VAL A 50 -6.37 7.51 -6.94
N LEU A 51 -7.45 7.29 -6.19
CA LEU A 51 -8.35 6.13 -6.32
C LEU A 51 -9.67 6.49 -7.03
N GLY A 52 -9.95 7.77 -7.27
CA GLY A 52 -11.27 8.25 -7.65
C GLY A 52 -12.25 8.33 -6.49
N LEU A 53 -13.53 8.62 -6.75
CA LEU A 53 -14.54 8.69 -5.70
C LEU A 53 -14.80 7.30 -5.08
N PRO A 54 -14.95 7.21 -3.75
CA PRO A 54 -15.29 5.95 -3.11
C PRO A 54 -16.68 5.47 -3.57
N PRO A 55 -16.89 4.15 -3.72
CA PRO A 55 -18.20 3.59 -4.00
C PRO A 55 -19.25 4.00 -2.96
N LEU A 56 -20.49 4.25 -3.42
CA LEU A 56 -21.57 4.75 -2.55
C LEU A 56 -21.85 3.83 -1.35
N TRP A 57 -21.82 2.51 -1.57
CA TRP A 57 -22.05 1.53 -0.50
C TRP A 57 -21.04 1.68 0.64
N MET A 58 -19.78 2.01 0.34
CA MET A 58 -18.73 2.21 1.36
C MET A 58 -19.03 3.42 2.24
N ILE A 59 -19.59 4.48 1.65
CA ILE A 59 -20.03 5.68 2.39
C ILE A 59 -21.24 5.34 3.27
N GLN A 60 -22.15 4.48 2.80
CA GLN A 60 -23.37 4.10 3.53
C GLN A 60 -23.10 3.11 4.68
N GLU A 61 -22.15 2.20 4.50
CA GLU A 61 -21.82 1.14 5.46
C GLU A 61 -20.73 1.53 6.46
N THR A 62 -20.17 2.75 6.35
CA THR A 62 -19.12 3.22 7.25
C THR A 62 -19.63 3.39 8.69
N THR A 63 -18.92 2.80 9.65
CA THR A 63 -19.18 2.99 11.09
C THR A 63 -18.78 4.38 11.58
N ASN A 64 -18.04 5.17 10.78
CA ASN A 64 -17.62 6.52 11.19
C ASN A 64 -18.68 7.56 10.77
N PRO A 65 -19.38 8.22 11.72
CA PRO A 65 -20.45 9.16 11.41
C PRO A 65 -19.97 10.44 10.71
N THR A 66 -18.66 10.72 10.73
CA THR A 66 -18.07 11.91 10.09
C THR A 66 -17.93 11.73 8.58
N ILE A 67 -17.65 10.52 8.11
CA ILE A 67 -17.38 10.26 6.69
C ILE A 67 -18.55 10.68 5.79
N PRO A 68 -19.81 10.29 6.07
CA PRO A 68 -20.95 10.69 5.25
C PRO A 68 -21.16 12.20 5.17
N THR A 69 -20.70 12.98 6.16
CA THR A 69 -20.85 14.44 6.14
C THR A 69 -20.03 15.14 5.06
N PHE A 70 -19.04 14.46 4.49
CA PHE A 70 -18.21 14.98 3.40
C PHE A 70 -18.75 14.64 2.00
N PHE A 71 -19.86 13.89 1.91
CA PHE A 71 -20.41 13.43 0.63
C PHE A 71 -21.92 13.68 0.52
N ASP A 72 -22.35 14.26 -0.60
CA ASP A 72 -23.75 14.30 -1.03
C ASP A 72 -23.83 13.76 -2.46
N SER A 73 -23.73 12.42 -2.60
CA SER A 73 -23.48 11.67 -3.85
C SER A 73 -22.17 12.01 -4.60
N GLN A 74 -21.50 13.10 -4.23
CA GLN A 74 -20.22 13.61 -4.71
C GLN A 74 -19.45 14.23 -3.52
N TRP A 75 -18.16 14.52 -3.71
CA TRP A 75 -17.35 15.23 -2.72
C TRP A 75 -17.87 16.66 -2.50
N ILE A 76 -18.29 16.99 -1.28
CA ILE A 76 -18.84 18.32 -0.92
C ILE A 76 -17.98 19.09 0.09
N CYS A 77 -16.86 18.52 0.53
CA CYS A 77 -15.98 19.22 1.45
C CYS A 77 -15.26 20.39 0.74
N GLU A 78 -15.02 21.48 1.46
CA GLU A 78 -14.29 22.65 0.94
C GLU A 78 -12.83 22.36 0.59
N VAL A 79 -12.28 21.25 1.11
CA VAL A 79 -10.92 20.82 0.79
C VAL A 79 -10.87 20.39 -0.68
N PRO A 80 -10.06 21.05 -1.53
CA PRO A 80 -9.97 20.68 -2.93
C PRO A 80 -9.32 19.30 -3.08
N ILE A 81 -9.79 18.53 -4.05
CA ILE A 81 -9.13 17.30 -4.49
C ILE A 81 -7.86 17.73 -5.25
N PRO A 82 -6.66 17.33 -4.81
CA PRO A 82 -5.44 17.69 -5.51
C PRO A 82 -5.39 17.00 -6.89
N GLU A 83 -4.75 17.64 -7.85
CA GLU A 83 -4.40 16.97 -9.11
C GLU A 83 -3.32 15.92 -8.83
N PHE A 84 -3.49 14.72 -9.39
CA PHE A 84 -2.56 13.61 -9.22
C PHE A 84 -2.44 12.81 -10.52
N SER A 85 -1.20 12.51 -10.91
CA SER A 85 -0.87 11.55 -11.96
C SER A 85 0.10 10.52 -11.40
N LEU A 86 -0.24 9.24 -11.54
CA LEU A 86 0.64 8.15 -11.13
C LEU A 86 1.90 8.10 -12.01
N GLU A 87 1.77 8.47 -13.29
CA GLU A 87 2.85 8.51 -14.27
C GLU A 87 3.91 9.55 -13.90
N GLU A 88 3.45 10.72 -13.43
CA GLU A 88 4.31 11.79 -12.94
C GLU A 88 4.84 11.49 -11.54
N PHE A 89 4.06 10.78 -10.70
CA PHE A 89 4.50 10.37 -9.39
C PHE A 89 5.69 9.41 -9.46
N VAL A 90 5.61 8.41 -10.36
CA VAL A 90 6.65 7.39 -10.54
C VAL A 90 7.79 7.92 -11.41
N THR A 91 8.84 8.44 -10.79
CA THR A 91 10.02 8.99 -11.45
C THR A 91 11.21 8.04 -11.46
N ALA A 92 11.23 7.05 -10.56
CA ALA A 92 12.32 6.08 -10.44
C ALA A 92 12.46 5.15 -11.66
N ILE A 93 11.36 4.93 -12.40
CA ILE A 93 11.34 4.11 -13.61
C ILE A 93 11.29 5.03 -14.84
N PRO A 94 12.23 4.91 -15.79
CA PRO A 94 12.21 5.73 -17.01
C PRO A 94 11.02 5.37 -17.91
N PRO A 95 10.54 6.30 -18.76
CA PRO A 95 9.45 6.02 -19.70
C PRO A 95 9.76 4.82 -20.61
N GLY A 96 8.82 3.90 -20.73
CA GLY A 96 8.94 2.69 -21.54
C GLY A 96 8.05 1.55 -21.03
N THR A 97 8.14 0.39 -21.68
CA THR A 97 7.28 -0.77 -21.42
C THR A 97 7.32 -1.25 -19.97
N GLU A 98 8.47 -1.16 -19.29
CA GLU A 98 8.56 -1.53 -17.87
C GLU A 98 7.74 -0.59 -16.98
N LYS A 99 7.80 0.73 -17.24
CA LYS A 99 6.98 1.71 -16.53
C LYS A 99 5.50 1.47 -16.80
N ASP A 100 5.13 1.20 -18.05
CA ASP A 100 3.73 0.94 -18.40
C ASP A 100 3.18 -0.30 -17.68
N HIS A 101 3.96 -1.38 -17.60
CA HIS A 101 3.58 -2.58 -16.85
C HIS A 101 3.48 -2.31 -15.35
N PHE A 102 4.45 -1.60 -14.77
CA PHE A 102 4.43 -1.25 -13.35
C PHE A 102 3.20 -0.39 -13.01
N LEU A 103 2.95 0.67 -13.78
CA LEU A 103 1.79 1.53 -13.58
C LEU A 103 0.48 0.75 -13.74
N SER A 104 0.39 -0.13 -14.72
CA SER A 104 -0.79 -0.99 -14.91
C SER A 104 -1.01 -1.92 -13.73
N TYR A 105 0.05 -2.49 -13.17
CA TYR A 105 -0.01 -3.29 -11.94
C TYR A 105 -0.46 -2.46 -10.74
N MET A 106 0.11 -1.26 -10.56
CA MET A 106 -0.24 -0.37 -9.45
C MET A 106 -1.70 0.08 -9.50
N ARG A 107 -2.26 0.38 -10.68
CA ARG A 107 -3.68 0.73 -10.83
C ARG A 107 -4.63 -0.42 -10.45
N ARG A 108 -4.21 -1.67 -10.59
CA ARG A 108 -4.99 -2.84 -10.15
C ARG A 108 -4.97 -3.02 -8.63
N ILE A 109 -3.89 -2.58 -7.97
CA ILE A 109 -3.74 -2.63 -6.50
C ILE A 109 -4.45 -1.46 -5.83
N LEU A 110 -4.34 -0.26 -6.41
CA LEU A 110 -4.86 0.99 -5.88
C LEU A 110 -6.35 1.14 -6.23
N VAL A 111 -7.19 0.35 -5.57
CA VAL A 111 -8.65 0.40 -5.65
C VAL A 111 -9.27 0.53 -4.25
N TRP A 112 -10.48 1.10 -4.17
CA TRP A 112 -11.19 1.27 -2.88
C TRP A 112 -11.57 -0.07 -2.24
N ASP A 113 -12.00 -1.04 -3.04
CA ASP A 113 -12.37 -2.38 -2.57
C ASP A 113 -11.29 -3.39 -2.96
N GLY A 114 -10.54 -3.90 -1.97
CA GLY A 114 -9.51 -4.91 -2.22
C GLY A 114 -10.02 -6.23 -2.80
N ALA A 115 -11.32 -6.52 -2.69
CA ALA A 115 -11.92 -7.67 -3.39
C ALA A 115 -11.92 -7.48 -4.92
N GLU A 116 -12.03 -6.23 -5.39
CA GLU A 116 -11.93 -5.86 -6.81
C GLU A 116 -10.50 -6.10 -7.34
N ALA A 117 -9.48 -5.77 -6.54
CA ALA A 117 -8.09 -6.04 -6.89
C ALA A 117 -7.78 -7.54 -7.06
N SER A 118 -8.50 -8.41 -6.33
CA SER A 118 -8.29 -9.87 -6.33
C SER A 118 -9.20 -10.62 -7.32
N ALA A 119 -10.03 -9.92 -8.11
CA ALA A 119 -10.92 -10.57 -9.06
C ALA A 119 -10.14 -11.31 -10.16
N PRO A 120 -10.53 -12.55 -10.56
CA PRO A 120 -9.81 -13.35 -11.57
C PRO A 120 -9.65 -12.65 -12.92
N GLU A 121 -10.59 -11.75 -13.26
CA GLU A 121 -10.59 -10.97 -14.49
C GLU A 121 -9.41 -9.99 -14.56
N ALA A 122 -8.99 -9.42 -13.42
CA ALA A 122 -7.81 -8.54 -13.34
C ALA A 122 -6.47 -9.30 -13.40
N ALA A 123 -6.47 -10.62 -13.15
CA ALA A 123 -5.28 -11.46 -13.12
C ALA A 123 -4.95 -12.17 -14.45
N THR A 124 -5.78 -12.01 -15.49
CA THR A 124 -5.70 -12.85 -16.70
C THR A 124 -4.75 -12.32 -17.77
N GLU A 125 -4.24 -11.08 -17.69
CA GLU A 125 -3.21 -10.59 -18.61
C GLU A 125 -1.83 -10.54 -17.94
N HIS A 126 -1.21 -11.70 -17.83
CA HIS A 126 0.24 -11.82 -17.77
C HIS A 126 0.65 -12.96 -18.71
N PRO A 127 1.50 -12.74 -19.73
CA PRO A 127 1.95 -13.80 -20.62
C PRO A 127 2.76 -14.82 -19.81
N ARG A 128 2.13 -15.94 -19.43
CA ARG A 128 2.85 -17.09 -18.90
C ARG A 128 3.40 -17.90 -20.05
N ASP A 129 4.51 -17.45 -20.63
CA ASP A 129 5.35 -18.28 -21.50
C ASP A 129 6.83 -18.04 -21.18
N VAL A 130 7.25 -18.49 -19.99
CA VAL A 130 8.65 -18.89 -19.76
C VAL A 130 8.63 -20.36 -19.33
N LYS A 131 8.35 -21.22 -20.31
CA LYS A 131 8.65 -22.65 -20.23
C LYS A 131 9.59 -23.04 -21.37
N ALA A 132 10.78 -22.44 -21.38
CA ALA A 132 11.87 -22.83 -22.27
C ALA A 132 13.24 -22.33 -21.76
N ALA A 133 13.62 -22.66 -20.52
CA ALA A 133 15.01 -22.60 -20.06
C ALA A 133 15.20 -23.35 -18.73
N ILE A 134 14.83 -24.62 -18.67
CA ILE A 134 15.38 -25.53 -17.66
C ILE A 134 15.97 -26.69 -18.45
N GLY A 135 17.26 -26.54 -18.78
CA GLY A 135 18.08 -27.64 -19.25
C GLY A 135 18.23 -28.66 -18.13
N ASP A 136 18.23 -29.93 -18.52
CA ASP A 136 18.55 -31.08 -17.68
C ASP A 136 19.79 -30.80 -16.82
N ASP A 137 19.63 -30.90 -15.50
CA ASP A 137 20.77 -31.13 -14.61
C ASP A 137 20.36 -32.14 -13.54
N SER A 138 20.38 -33.40 -13.98
CA SER A 138 20.36 -34.58 -13.14
C SER A 138 21.69 -34.72 -12.40
N HIS A 139 21.98 -33.87 -11.41
CA HIS A 139 23.07 -34.13 -10.45
C HIS A 139 23.05 -33.21 -9.21
N LEU A 140 22.05 -33.31 -8.33
CA LEU A 140 22.17 -32.80 -6.95
C LEU A 140 21.44 -33.71 -5.95
N ASP A 141 21.82 -34.98 -5.93
CA ASP A 141 21.74 -35.76 -4.71
C ASP A 141 22.93 -35.41 -3.80
N ARG A 142 22.65 -35.25 -2.51
CA ARG A 142 23.57 -35.08 -1.36
C ARG A 142 23.94 -33.64 -0.98
N ILE A 143 23.05 -32.98 -0.23
CA ILE A 143 23.48 -32.26 0.98
C ILE A 143 22.53 -32.62 2.13
N GLN A 144 23.06 -33.46 3.03
CA GLN A 144 22.46 -33.85 4.30
C GLN A 144 22.34 -32.62 5.22
N LEU A 145 21.15 -32.33 5.74
CA LEU A 145 20.97 -31.38 6.86
C LEU A 145 21.56 -31.98 8.15
N PRO A 146 22.58 -31.38 8.79
CA PRO A 146 22.97 -31.79 10.12
C PRO A 146 22.04 -31.17 11.17
N GLN A 147 21.43 -32.06 11.95
CA GLN A 147 20.74 -31.76 13.19
C GLN A 147 21.69 -31.11 14.23
N GLN A 148 21.20 -30.02 14.83
CA GLN A 148 21.52 -29.44 16.14
C GLN A 148 22.95 -29.00 16.51
N ARG A 149 23.09 -27.70 16.83
CA ARG A 149 23.81 -27.21 18.03
C ARG A 149 22.99 -26.14 18.76
N GLN A 150 23.15 -26.17 20.06
CA GLN A 150 22.39 -25.59 21.17
C GLN A 150 22.64 -24.07 21.39
N PRO A 151 22.02 -23.44 22.43
CA PRO A 151 21.53 -22.07 22.41
C PRO A 151 22.63 -21.04 22.62
N PHE A 152 22.40 -19.82 22.11
CA PHE A 152 23.27 -18.69 22.38
C PHE A 152 22.96 -18.13 23.78
N CYS A 153 23.95 -18.23 24.66
CA CYS A 153 23.90 -17.78 26.06
C CYS A 153 23.81 -16.26 26.20
N ASP A 154 23.21 -15.88 27.33
CA ASP A 154 23.20 -14.59 28.00
C ASP A 154 24.57 -13.92 28.14
N ALA A 155 24.56 -12.59 28.13
CA ALA A 155 25.56 -11.71 28.76
C ALA A 155 24.92 -10.31 29.03
N PRO A 156 25.40 -9.51 29.99
CA PRO A 156 24.61 -9.14 31.17
C PRO A 156 24.04 -7.70 31.20
N VAL A 157 23.08 -7.54 32.11
CA VAL A 157 22.58 -6.27 32.68
C VAL A 157 23.62 -5.68 33.63
N ASP A 158 23.96 -4.40 33.47
CA ASP A 158 24.26 -3.49 34.58
C ASP A 158 24.04 -2.01 34.18
N SER A 159 23.58 -1.25 35.16
CA SER A 159 22.69 -0.06 35.13
C SER A 159 23.45 1.26 35.46
N PRO A 160 22.85 2.35 36.00
CA PRO A 160 21.90 3.34 35.46
C PRO A 160 22.45 4.79 35.43
N ALA A 161 21.77 5.73 34.75
CA ALA A 161 21.74 7.14 35.18
C ALA A 161 20.51 7.92 34.64
N SER A 162 19.65 8.30 35.58
CA SER A 162 18.93 9.59 35.70
C SER A 162 17.87 10.02 34.68
N PHE A 163 16.62 9.71 35.04
CA PHE A 163 15.55 10.68 35.41
C PHE A 163 15.86 12.18 35.22
N CYS A 164 15.00 12.89 34.49
CA CYS A 164 14.55 14.25 34.82
C CYS A 164 13.16 14.47 34.19
N VAL A 165 12.17 14.51 35.08
CA VAL A 165 10.83 15.08 34.90
C VAL A 165 10.91 16.50 35.44
N GLU A 166 10.37 17.47 34.70
CA GLU A 166 9.62 18.60 35.27
C GLU A 166 8.46 18.94 34.33
#